data_AF-A0AAN5D4A9-F1
#
_entry.id   AF-A0AAN5D4A9-F1
#
_cell.length_a   1.000
_cell.length_b   1.000
_cell.length_c   1.000
_cell.angle_alpha   90.00
_cell.angle_beta   90.00
_cell.angle_gamma   90.00
#
_symmetry.space_group_name_H-M   'P 1'
#
loop_
_entity.id
_entity.type
_entity.pdbx_description
1 polymer ?
#
loop_
_entity_poly.entity_id
_entity_poly.type
_entity_poly.pdbx_seq_one_letter_code
_entity_poly.pdbx_strand_id
1 'polypeptide(L)'
;QIWSRKISILIVFVACVLSFGACSPVFGCQFTYKMVGNVTMIAYLDDACTITQKSRSSAVYFLYVIVNLILTALTSHRFVRLSRFAKASNGRVIVIANRNLFGVVLICTITQMIKATHRFCWVFVAAFGMTDLNVFLQNTYDITHYLATYSATVSLVIFNKQVRHLLINMRFRKPAPASTRIVL
;
A
#
# COMPACT_ATOMS: atom_id res chain seq x y z
N GLN A 1 -20.85 18.59 -0.76
CA GLN A 1 -19.56 17.95 -0.43
C GLN A 1 -19.86 16.80 0.52
N ILE A 2 -19.91 15.55 0.06
CA ILE A 2 -20.35 14.38 0.87
C ILE A 2 -19.22 13.88 1.79
N TRP A 3 -17.97 14.20 1.45
CA TRP A 3 -16.81 13.79 2.23
C TRP A 3 -16.60 14.71 3.43
N SER A 4 -17.06 14.27 4.60
CA SER A 4 -16.78 14.92 5.88
C SER A 4 -15.50 14.38 6.49
N ARG A 5 -14.73 15.24 7.17
CA ARG A 5 -13.51 14.86 7.92
C ARG A 5 -13.78 13.68 8.88
N LYS A 6 -14.99 13.59 9.43
CA LYS A 6 -15.40 12.49 10.31
C LYS A 6 -15.41 11.14 9.59
N ILE A 7 -15.87 11.10 8.34
CA ILE A 7 -15.91 9.88 7.52
C ILE A 7 -14.49 9.43 7.18
N SER A 8 -13.61 10.37 6.84
CA SER A 8 -12.19 10.09 6.57
C SER A 8 -11.50 9.44 7.77
N ILE A 9 -11.69 10.02 8.96
CA ILE A 9 -11.12 9.51 10.22
C ILE A 9 -11.68 8.12 10.52
N LEU A 10 -12.99 7.91 10.34
CA LEU A 10 -13.63 6.63 10.54
C LEU A 10 -13.06 5.55 9.61
N ILE A 11 -12.89 5.84 8.32
CA ILE A 11 -12.32 4.89 7.35
C ILE A 11 -10.89 4.53 7.73
N VAL A 12 -10.07 5.51 8.12
CA VAL A 12 -8.69 5.26 8.57
C VAL A 12 -8.67 4.42 9.84
N PHE A 13 -9.55 4.71 10.80
CA PHE A 13 -9.67 3.94 12.03
C PHE A 13 -10.05 2.48 11.75
N VAL A 14 -11.06 2.24 10.90
CA VAL A 14 -11.44 0.89 10.48
C VAL A 14 -10.28 0.18 9.79
N ALA A 15 -9.55 0.86 8.90
CA ALA A 15 -8.38 0.29 8.25
C ALA A 15 -7.29 -0.11 9.27
N CYS A 16 -7.01 0.75 10.26
CA CYS A 16 -6.07 0.44 11.33
C CYS A 16 -6.51 -0.77 12.16
N VAL A 17 -7.79 -0.84 12.55
CA VAL A 17 -8.32 -1.99 13.30
C VAL A 17 -8.23 -3.29 12.49
N LEU A 18 -8.55 -3.24 11.20
CA LEU A 18 -8.41 -4.40 10.31
C LEU A 18 -6.94 -4.82 10.16
N SER A 19 -6.01 -3.87 10.02
CA SER A 19 -4.57 -4.17 10.00
C SER A 19 -4.09 -4.79 11.31
N PHE A 20 -4.55 -4.28 12.46
CA PHE A 20 -4.21 -4.84 13.77
C PHE A 20 -4.78 -6.26 13.94
N GLY A 21 -6.02 -6.48 13.53
CA GLY A 21 -6.66 -7.80 13.52
C GLY A 21 -5.99 -8.81 12.57
N ALA A 22 -5.34 -8.35 11.52
CA ALA A 22 -4.53 -9.20 10.64
C ALA A 22 -3.18 -9.61 11.30
N CYS A 23 -2.65 -8.79 12.20
CA CYS A 23 -1.44 -9.07 12.97
C CYS A 23 -1.70 -9.86 14.25
N SER A 24 -2.95 -9.96 14.73
CA SER A 24 -3.27 -10.63 15.99
C SER A 24 -2.79 -12.09 16.12
N PRO A 25 -2.72 -12.92 15.05
CA PRO A 25 -2.24 -14.30 15.18
C PRO A 25 -0.80 -14.40 15.69
N VAL A 26 0.03 -13.38 15.47
CA VAL A 26 1.42 -13.35 15.92
C VAL A 26 1.52 -13.47 17.45
N PHE A 27 0.52 -13.00 18.18
CA PHE A 27 0.52 -13.06 19.65
C PHE A 27 0.09 -14.44 20.20
N GLY A 28 -0.60 -15.26 19.40
CA GLY A 28 -1.10 -16.57 19.84
C GLY A 28 -0.26 -17.76 19.39
N CYS A 29 0.68 -17.54 18.47
CA CYS A 29 1.48 -18.62 17.89
C CYS A 29 2.79 -18.82 18.66
N GLN A 30 3.11 -20.06 19.02
CA GLN A 30 4.39 -20.42 19.61
C GLN A 30 5.51 -20.38 18.56
N PHE A 31 6.72 -20.03 19.01
CA PHE A 31 7.91 -20.04 18.18
C PHE A 31 8.55 -21.43 18.18
N THR A 32 8.92 -21.92 17.00
CA THR A 32 9.68 -23.16 16.86
C THR A 32 11.17 -22.84 16.82
N TYR A 33 11.92 -23.42 17.76
CA TYR A 33 13.36 -23.25 17.85
C TYR A 33 14.07 -24.35 17.07
N LYS A 34 15.04 -23.99 16.23
CA LYS A 34 15.91 -24.96 15.54
C LYS A 34 17.35 -24.73 15.97
N MET A 35 18.02 -25.80 16.39
CA MET A 35 19.44 -25.79 16.70
C MET A 35 20.25 -25.81 15.39
N VAL A 36 21.02 -24.75 15.12
CA VAL A 36 21.97 -24.71 13.99
C VAL A 36 23.34 -24.39 14.56
N GLY A 37 24.26 -25.36 14.56
CA GLY A 37 25.62 -25.19 15.07
C GLY A 37 25.69 -24.84 16.58
N ASN A 38 24.93 -25.55 17.42
CA ASN A 38 24.80 -25.30 18.87
C ASN A 38 24.21 -23.94 19.28
N VAL A 39 23.71 -23.15 18.33
CA VAL A 39 22.95 -21.93 18.64
C VAL A 39 21.47 -22.19 18.37
N THR A 40 20.62 -21.95 19.38
CA THR A 40 19.17 -21.96 19.20
C THR A 40 18.77 -20.74 18.40
N MET A 41 18.44 -20.93 17.12
CA MET A 41 17.86 -19.87 16.31
C MET A 41 16.34 -20.04 16.28
N ILE A 42 15.62 -18.92 16.40
CA ILE A 42 14.18 -18.88 16.16
C ILE A 42 14.01 -19.08 14.66
N ALA A 43 13.59 -20.29 14.27
CA ALA A 43 13.56 -20.65 12.86
C ALA A 43 12.30 -20.09 12.22
N TYR A 44 11.12 -20.46 12.72
CA TYR A 44 9.83 -20.12 12.14
C TYR A 44 8.72 -20.14 13.21
N LEU A 45 7.56 -19.56 12.88
CA LEU A 45 6.32 -19.83 13.60
C LEU A 45 5.88 -21.27 13.35
N ASP A 46 5.23 -21.88 14.34
CA ASP A 46 4.67 -23.24 14.23
C ASP A 46 3.95 -23.48 12.89
N ASP A 47 4.10 -24.67 12.31
CA ASP A 47 3.67 -24.97 10.93
C ASP A 47 2.15 -24.82 10.79
N ALA A 48 1.39 -25.23 11.81
CA ALA A 48 -0.07 -25.05 11.86
C ALA A 48 -0.47 -23.56 11.83
N CYS A 49 0.25 -22.72 12.57
CA CYS A 49 0.06 -21.27 12.56
C CYS A 49 0.45 -20.65 11.21
N THR A 50 1.54 -21.10 10.61
CA THR A 50 2.00 -20.61 9.31
C THR A 50 0.99 -20.91 8.21
N ILE A 51 0.41 -22.11 8.18
CA ILE A 51 -0.60 -22.50 7.19
C ILE A 51 -1.88 -21.66 7.37
N THR A 52 -2.38 -21.54 8.60
CA THR A 52 -3.62 -20.76 8.88
C THR A 52 -3.44 -19.27 8.60
N GLN A 53 -2.28 -18.69 8.92
CA GLN A 53 -1.97 -17.31 8.60
C GLN A 53 -1.86 -17.09 7.09
N LYS A 54 -1.22 -18.00 6.36
CA LYS A 54 -1.09 -17.92 4.89
C LYS A 54 -2.45 -18.03 4.20
N SER A 55 -3.31 -18.97 4.60
CA SER A 55 -4.63 -19.15 4.01
C SER A 55 -5.54 -17.94 4.26
N ARG A 56 -5.58 -17.43 5.50
CA ARG A 56 -6.35 -16.24 5.86
C ARG A 56 -5.86 -14.99 5.12
N SER A 57 -4.54 -14.79 5.08
CA SER A 57 -3.93 -13.68 4.36
C SER A 57 -4.30 -13.74 2.88
N SER A 58 -4.18 -14.91 2.25
CA SER A 58 -4.56 -15.13 0.84
C SER A 58 -6.02 -14.73 0.56
N ALA A 59 -6.97 -15.19 1.40
CA ALA A 59 -8.38 -14.87 1.25
C ALA A 59 -8.67 -13.36 1.35
N VAL A 60 -8.05 -12.68 2.32
CA VAL A 60 -8.19 -11.22 2.49
C VAL A 60 -7.62 -10.47 1.29
N TYR A 61 -6.45 -10.88 0.78
CA TYR A 61 -5.86 -10.27 -0.40
C TYR A 61 -6.71 -10.48 -1.65
N PHE A 62 -7.32 -11.65 -1.81
CA PHE A 62 -8.21 -11.94 -2.93
C PHE A 62 -9.46 -11.02 -2.93
N LEU A 63 -10.11 -10.88 -1.77
CA LEU A 63 -11.23 -9.94 -1.61
C LEU A 63 -10.80 -8.49 -1.87
N TYR A 64 -9.64 -8.10 -1.36
CA TYR A 64 -9.08 -6.78 -1.58
C TYR A 64 -8.85 -6.50 -3.08
N VAL A 65 -8.34 -7.46 -3.84
CA VAL A 65 -8.18 -7.35 -5.30
C VAL A 65 -9.52 -7.11 -5.99
N ILE A 66 -10.53 -7.92 -5.69
CA ILE A 66 -11.87 -7.79 -6.30
C ILE A 66 -12.44 -6.40 -6.01
N VAL A 67 -12.42 -5.97 -4.75
CA VAL A 67 -12.94 -4.67 -4.35
C VAL A 67 -12.19 -3.54 -5.04
N ASN A 68 -10.86 -3.61 -5.14
CA ASN A 68 -10.07 -2.59 -5.84
C ASN A 68 -10.36 -2.53 -7.34
N LEU A 69 -10.54 -3.68 -7.99
CA LEU A 69 -10.92 -3.72 -9.41
C LEU A 69 -12.28 -3.05 -9.63
N ILE A 70 -13.27 -3.38 -8.80
CA ILE A 70 -14.61 -2.78 -8.85
C ILE A 70 -14.53 -1.26 -8.62
N LEU A 71 -13.85 -0.83 -7.56
CA LEU A 71 -13.70 0.60 -7.25
C LEU A 71 -12.96 1.36 -8.35
N THR A 72 -11.93 0.76 -8.94
CA THR A 72 -11.18 1.37 -10.04
C THR A 72 -12.03 1.49 -11.29
N ALA A 73 -12.81 0.46 -11.64
CA ALA A 73 -13.75 0.49 -12.75
C ALA A 73 -14.84 1.56 -12.52
N LEU A 74 -15.45 1.59 -11.34
CA LEU A 74 -16.46 2.61 -11.01
C LEU A 74 -15.88 4.03 -11.06
N THR A 75 -14.65 4.20 -10.57
CA THR A 75 -13.95 5.48 -10.59
C THR A 75 -13.62 5.92 -12.02
N SER A 76 -13.18 5.00 -12.88
CA SER A 76 -12.86 5.31 -14.28
C SER A 76 -14.12 5.69 -15.06
N HIS A 77 -15.23 4.98 -14.88
CA HIS A 77 -16.53 5.32 -15.48
C HIS A 77 -17.02 6.72 -15.05
N ARG A 78 -16.95 7.02 -13.74
CA ARG A 78 -17.34 8.34 -13.22
C ARG A 78 -16.42 9.44 -13.75
N PHE A 79 -15.13 9.17 -13.85
CA PHE A 79 -14.15 10.11 -14.38
C PHE A 79 -14.42 10.45 -15.86
N VAL A 80 -14.68 9.45 -16.70
CA VAL A 80 -15.05 9.66 -18.11
C VAL A 80 -16.29 10.54 -18.20
N ARG A 81 -17.32 10.29 -17.36
CA ARG A 81 -18.53 11.12 -17.34
C ARG A 81 -18.24 12.58 -16.94
N LEU A 82 -17.44 12.80 -15.89
CA LEU A 82 -17.01 14.12 -15.44
C LEU A 82 -16.22 14.88 -16.51
N SER A 83 -15.30 14.21 -17.19
CA SER A 83 -14.49 14.80 -18.26
C SER A 83 -15.33 15.28 -19.45
N ARG A 84 -16.46 14.61 -19.74
CA ARG A 84 -17.40 15.07 -20.79
C ARG A 84 -18.10 16.35 -20.36
N PHE A 85 -18.65 16.42 -19.15
CA PHE A 85 -19.34 17.62 -18.66
C PHE A 85 -18.43 18.84 -18.56
N ALA A 86 -17.19 18.63 -18.16
CA ALA A 86 -16.25 19.73 -17.99
C ALA A 86 -15.56 20.16 -19.29
N LYS A 87 -15.76 19.46 -20.41
CA LYS A 87 -15.49 20.03 -21.75
C LYS A 87 -16.55 21.04 -22.17
N ALA A 88 -17.78 20.90 -21.67
CA ALA A 88 -18.90 21.82 -21.95
C ALA A 88 -18.92 23.06 -21.05
N SER A 89 -18.11 23.08 -19.98
CA SER A 89 -18.05 24.14 -18.98
C SER A 89 -16.60 24.66 -18.85
N ASN A 90 -16.39 25.94 -18.48
CA ASN A 90 -15.06 26.53 -18.26
C ASN A 90 -14.23 25.89 -17.10
N GLY A 91 -14.68 24.76 -16.53
CA GLY A 91 -14.04 24.03 -15.42
C GLY A 91 -12.77 23.25 -15.75
N ARG A 92 -11.96 23.66 -16.76
CA ARG A 92 -10.73 22.94 -17.18
C ARG A 92 -9.75 22.66 -16.03
N VAL A 93 -9.61 23.60 -15.09
CA VAL A 93 -8.67 23.47 -13.96
C VAL A 93 -9.04 22.28 -13.06
N ILE A 94 -10.34 22.10 -12.79
CA ILE A 94 -10.85 21.01 -11.94
C ILE A 94 -10.63 19.64 -12.61
N VAL A 95 -10.81 19.56 -13.94
CA VAL A 95 -10.58 18.32 -14.69
C VAL A 95 -9.12 17.88 -14.64
N ILE A 96 -8.20 18.84 -14.79
CA ILE A 96 -6.76 18.55 -14.76
C ILE A 96 -6.36 18.01 -13.39
N ALA A 97 -6.83 18.64 -12.31
CA ALA A 97 -6.58 18.17 -10.95
C ALA A 97 -7.13 16.74 -10.72
N ASN A 98 -8.38 16.49 -11.15
CA ASN A 98 -9.00 15.16 -11.05
C ASN A 98 -8.28 14.10 -11.88
N ARG A 99 -7.76 14.45 -13.07
CA ARG A 99 -7.00 13.52 -13.92
C ARG A 99 -5.70 13.09 -13.27
N ASN A 100 -4.99 14.02 -12.63
CA ASN A 100 -3.75 13.72 -11.93
C ASN A 100 -4.00 12.78 -10.74
N LEU A 101 -5.05 13.04 -9.95
CA LEU A 101 -5.45 12.15 -8.85
C LEU A 101 -5.85 10.76 -9.35
N PHE A 102 -6.59 10.69 -10.46
CA PHE A 102 -6.93 9.42 -11.09
C PHE A 102 -5.70 8.63 -11.53
N GLY A 103 -4.69 9.30 -12.09
CA GLY A 103 -3.40 8.68 -12.44
C GLY A 103 -2.70 8.04 -11.24
N VAL A 104 -2.69 8.74 -10.08
CA VAL A 104 -2.13 8.19 -8.83
C VAL A 104 -2.86 6.94 -8.38
N VAL A 105 -4.19 6.98 -8.36
CA VAL A 105 -5.02 5.83 -7.97
C VAL A 105 -4.79 4.65 -8.91
N LEU A 106 -4.69 4.89 -10.21
CA LEU A 106 -4.43 3.84 -11.20
C LEU A 106 -3.08 3.16 -10.97
N ILE A 107 -1.99 3.92 -10.80
CA ILE A 107 -0.66 3.35 -10.55
C ILE A 107 -0.64 2.58 -9.23
N CYS A 108 -1.23 3.15 -8.17
CA CYS A 108 -1.36 2.46 -6.89
C CYS A 108 -2.11 1.13 -7.07
N THR A 109 -3.24 1.14 -7.77
CA THR A 109 -4.03 -0.07 -8.04
C THR A 109 -3.22 -1.12 -8.79
N ILE A 110 -2.54 -0.75 -9.88
CA ILE A 110 -1.72 -1.68 -10.67
C ILE A 110 -0.63 -2.32 -9.80
N THR A 111 0.09 -1.51 -9.02
CA THR A 111 1.16 -2.06 -8.16
C THR A 111 0.63 -2.96 -7.05
N GLN A 112 -0.55 -2.67 -6.50
CA GLN A 112 -1.22 -3.54 -5.53
C GLN A 112 -1.71 -4.85 -6.18
N MET A 113 -2.18 -4.80 -7.43
CA MET A 113 -2.53 -5.99 -8.20
C MET A 113 -1.31 -6.89 -8.41
N ILE A 114 -0.15 -6.34 -8.77
CA ILE A 114 1.10 -7.11 -8.93
C ILE A 114 1.47 -7.80 -7.60
N LYS A 115 1.39 -7.09 -6.48
CA LYS A 115 1.65 -7.67 -5.15
C LYS A 115 0.69 -8.81 -4.81
N ALA A 116 -0.59 -8.65 -5.13
CA ALA A 116 -1.59 -9.69 -4.89
C ALA A 116 -1.38 -10.92 -5.79
N THR A 117 -1.08 -10.71 -7.07
CA THR A 117 -0.72 -11.80 -7.99
C THR A 117 0.51 -12.56 -7.49
N HIS A 118 1.54 -11.85 -7.01
CA HIS A 118 2.74 -12.48 -6.44
C HIS A 118 2.40 -13.39 -5.24
N ARG A 119 1.54 -12.91 -4.33
CA ARG A 119 1.04 -13.71 -3.20
C ARG A 119 0.23 -14.92 -3.66
N PHE A 120 -0.61 -14.75 -4.68
CA PHE A 120 -1.41 -15.84 -5.25
C PHE A 120 -0.53 -16.91 -5.89
N CYS A 121 0.49 -16.50 -6.67
CA CYS A 121 1.49 -17.40 -7.22
C CYS A 121 2.21 -18.19 -6.12
N TRP A 122 2.48 -17.57 -4.96
CA TRP A 122 3.12 -18.27 -3.83
C TRP A 122 2.24 -19.38 -3.26
N VAL A 123 0.93 -19.13 -3.12
CA VAL A 123 -0.03 -20.16 -2.69
C VAL A 123 -0.12 -21.29 -3.71
N PHE A 124 -0.13 -20.95 -5.01
CA PHE A 124 -0.11 -21.94 -6.08
C PHE A 124 1.15 -22.80 -6.02
N VAL A 125 2.33 -22.18 -5.93
CA VAL A 125 3.60 -22.89 -5.79
C VAL A 125 3.63 -23.82 -4.58
N ALA A 126 3.12 -23.37 -3.44
CA ALA A 126 3.03 -24.18 -2.23
C ALA A 126 2.11 -25.39 -2.41
N ALA A 127 1.01 -25.26 -3.16
CA ALA A 127 0.07 -26.35 -3.44
C ALA A 127 0.66 -27.42 -4.38
N PHE A 128 1.49 -27.01 -5.36
CA PHE A 128 2.07 -27.91 -6.36
C PHE A 128 3.52 -28.36 -6.04
N GLY A 129 4.11 -27.87 -4.95
CA GLY A 129 5.47 -28.26 -4.54
C GLY A 129 6.58 -27.79 -5.49
N MET A 130 6.37 -26.71 -6.26
CA MET A 130 7.34 -26.23 -7.25
C MET A 130 8.49 -25.43 -6.61
N THR A 131 9.56 -26.11 -6.21
CA THR A 131 10.69 -25.50 -5.49
C THR A 131 11.40 -24.39 -6.25
N ASP A 132 11.60 -24.54 -7.56
CA ASP A 132 12.33 -23.55 -8.36
C ASP A 132 11.56 -22.23 -8.48
N LEU A 133 10.25 -22.31 -8.70
CA LEU A 133 9.38 -21.14 -8.75
C LEU A 133 9.25 -20.47 -7.37
N ASN A 134 9.36 -21.23 -6.28
CA ASN A 134 9.41 -20.68 -4.93
C ASN A 134 10.64 -19.80 -4.72
N VAL A 135 11.83 -20.27 -5.14
CA VAL A 135 13.09 -19.50 -5.05
C VAL A 135 12.99 -18.22 -5.89
N PHE A 136 12.44 -18.31 -7.11
CA PHE A 136 12.20 -17.15 -7.96
C PHE A 136 11.24 -16.13 -7.32
N LEU A 137 10.12 -16.59 -6.76
CA LEU A 137 9.16 -15.74 -6.07
C LEU A 137 9.77 -15.08 -4.84
N GLN A 138 10.62 -15.79 -4.11
CA GLN A 138 11.30 -15.26 -2.93
C GLN A 138 12.28 -14.13 -3.31
N ASN A 139 13.05 -14.31 -4.38
CA ASN A 139 13.98 -13.28 -4.88
C ASN A 139 13.24 -12.03 -5.42
N THR A 140 12.04 -12.20 -5.97
CA THR A 140 11.23 -11.09 -6.52
C THR A 140 10.30 -10.44 -5.50
N TYR A 141 10.17 -11.03 -4.31
CA TYR A 141 9.25 -10.57 -3.27
C TYR A 141 9.59 -9.16 -2.80
N ASP A 142 10.86 -8.88 -2.50
CA ASP A 142 11.29 -7.58 -1.98
C ASP A 142 11.02 -6.46 -2.98
N ILE A 143 11.36 -6.68 -4.25
CA ILE A 143 11.11 -5.71 -5.33
C ILE A 143 9.62 -5.40 -5.42
N THR A 144 8.78 -6.43 -5.47
CA THR A 144 7.33 -6.28 -5.57
C THR A 144 6.75 -5.57 -4.34
N HIS A 145 7.26 -5.92 -3.16
CA HIS A 145 6.86 -5.32 -1.91
C HIS A 145 7.19 -3.82 -1.86
N TYR A 146 8.44 -3.46 -2.18
CA TYR A 146 8.87 -2.07 -2.20
C TYR A 146 8.15 -1.26 -3.28
N LEU A 147 7.95 -1.83 -4.46
CA LEU A 147 7.19 -1.19 -5.55
C LEU A 147 5.79 -0.81 -5.07
N ALA A 148 5.05 -1.75 -4.47
CA ALA A 148 3.70 -1.49 -3.98
C ALA A 148 3.65 -0.55 -2.77
N THR A 149 4.70 -0.55 -1.94
CA THR A 149 4.76 0.31 -0.74
C THR A 149 5.06 1.76 -1.10
N TYR A 150 5.97 1.98 -2.04
CA TYR A 150 6.41 3.33 -2.43
C TYR A 150 5.69 3.88 -3.67
N SER A 151 4.92 3.07 -4.40
CA SER A 151 4.19 3.55 -5.59
C SER A 151 3.27 4.72 -5.29
N ALA A 152 2.57 4.69 -4.15
CA ALA A 152 1.64 5.75 -3.76
C ALA A 152 2.38 7.07 -3.49
N THR A 153 3.48 7.04 -2.72
CA THR A 153 4.25 8.25 -2.39
C THR A 153 4.94 8.81 -3.62
N VAL A 154 5.59 7.97 -4.42
CA VAL A 154 6.24 8.36 -5.68
C VAL A 154 5.21 8.96 -6.66
N SER A 155 4.06 8.31 -6.82
CA SER A 155 2.99 8.82 -7.68
C SER A 155 2.45 10.16 -7.19
N LEU A 156 2.26 10.34 -5.87
CA LEU A 156 1.82 11.61 -5.32
C LEU A 156 2.82 12.74 -5.60
N VAL A 157 4.12 12.50 -5.44
CA VAL A 157 5.17 13.49 -5.72
C VAL A 157 5.21 13.85 -7.22
N ILE A 158 5.01 12.86 -8.10
CA ILE A 158 5.02 13.05 -9.55
C ILE A 158 3.77 13.81 -10.01
N PHE A 159 2.57 13.43 -9.57
CA PHE A 159 1.32 13.95 -10.13
C PHE A 159 0.73 15.15 -9.38
N ASN A 160 1.12 15.39 -8.12
CA ASN A 160 0.61 16.49 -7.32
C ASN A 160 1.61 17.66 -7.22
N LYS A 161 1.33 18.75 -7.95
CA LYS A 161 2.15 19.97 -7.95
C LYS A 161 2.26 20.60 -6.56
N GLN A 162 1.20 20.56 -5.74
CA GLN A 162 1.22 21.16 -4.41
C GLN A 162 2.18 20.40 -3.49
N VAL A 163 2.12 19.06 -3.52
CA VAL A 163 3.05 18.20 -2.76
C VAL A 163 4.49 18.48 -3.17
N ARG A 164 4.75 18.56 -4.48
CA ARG A 164 6.09 18.89 -5.00
C ARG A 164 6.59 20.25 -4.53
N HIS A 165 5.73 21.27 -4.57
CA HIS A 165 6.07 22.62 -4.11
C HIS A 165 6.38 22.65 -2.61
N LEU A 166 5.60 21.94 -1.79
CA LEU A 166 5.87 21.80 -0.35
C LEU A 166 7.23 21.12 -0.09
N LEU A 167 7.54 20.07 -0.84
CA LEU A 167 8.80 19.33 -0.71
C LEU A 167 10.02 20.17 -1.10
N ILE A 168 9.88 21.00 -2.14
CA ILE A 168 10.91 21.97 -2.55
C ILE A 168 11.05 23.08 -1.50
N ASN A 169 9.96 23.63 -0.98
CA ASN A 169 10.01 24.71 0.01
C ASN A 169 10.59 24.26 1.36
N MET A 170 10.40 23.00 1.76
CA MET A 170 11.06 22.46 2.95
C MET A 170 12.59 22.45 2.83
N ARG A 171 13.14 22.28 1.62
CA ARG A 171 14.59 22.35 1.38
C ARG A 171 15.19 23.74 1.57
N PHE A 172 14.40 24.81 1.42
CA PHE A 172 14.88 26.20 1.49
C PHE A 172 14.76 26.84 2.87
N ARG A 173 14.14 26.16 3.85
CA ARG A 173 14.06 26.66 5.22
C ARG A 173 15.42 26.44 5.89
N LYS A 174 16.38 27.33 5.65
CA LYS A 174 17.61 27.40 6.45
C LYS A 174 17.23 27.51 7.94
N PRO A 175 17.92 26.82 8.86
CA PRO A 175 17.68 26.99 10.28
C PRO A 175 17.85 28.47 10.62
N ALA A 176 16.87 29.03 11.33
CA ALA A 176 16.97 30.41 11.80
C ALA A 176 18.27 30.54 12.62
N PRO A 177 19.10 31.57 12.37
CA PRO A 177 20.29 31.79 13.18
C PRO A 177 19.87 31.85 14.65
N ALA A 178 20.54 31.07 15.49
CA ALA A 178 20.28 31.06 16.93
C ALA A 178 20.33 32.51 17.42
N SER A 179 19.21 32.99 17.96
CA SER A 179 19.16 34.28 18.62
C SER A 179 20.14 34.24 19.78
N THR A 180 21.31 34.84 19.59
CA THR A 180 22.26 35.13 20.65
C THR A 180 21.57 36.13 21.57
N ARG A 181 20.88 35.63 22.59
CA ARG A 181 20.44 36.46 23.70
C ARG A 181 21.69 36.99 24.38
N ILE A 182 22.02 38.24 24.10
CA ILE A 182 22.94 39.01 24.92
C ILE A 182 22.21 39.21 26.24
N VAL A 183 22.63 38.45 27.25
CA VAL A 183 22.28 38.70 28.65
C VAL A 183 23.11 39.92 29.03
N LEU A 184 22.43 41.02 29.31
CA LEU A 184 22.99 42.29 29.79
C LEU A 184 22.65 42.42 31.27
#